data_AF-A0A818CU00-F1
#
_entry.id   AF-A0A818CU00-F1
#
_cell.length_a   1.000
_cell.length_b   1.000
_cell.length_c   1.000
_cell.angle_alpha   90.00
_cell.angle_beta   90.00
_cell.angle_gamma   90.00
#
_symmetry.space_group_name_H-M   'P 1'
#
loop_
_entity.id
_entity.type
_entity.pdbx_description
1 polymer ?
#
loop_
_entity_poly.entity_id
_entity_poly.type
_entity_poly.pdbx_seq_one_letter_code
_entity_poly.pdbx_strand_id
1 'polypeptide(L)'
;MRRYISFNLIHHLRDEALKCNQWNFNRSKYLQHRFDLYATLNCQDGNGHSGCVNALDFSSDGIFLASGGDDKRVVLWNMTDTLFDASYRPPTTLTATHLSNIFSIKFDNQNRRIISAGNDEQILVHDIEKNNIRLNSGHADELVDVFLESSPVNCLSVQPQQNDVFIAATEDGHVHLYDLRSASSAAEHDQPSTVVNHVFQ
;
A
#
# COMPACT_ATOMS: atom_id res chain seq x y z
N MET A 1 14.89 -1.77 25.23
CA MET A 1 14.50 -0.36 25.44
C MET A 1 12.98 -0.28 25.26
N ARG A 2 12.20 -0.19 26.35
CA ARG A 2 10.73 -0.19 26.31
C ARG A 2 10.24 1.18 25.83
N ARG A 3 9.44 1.25 24.75
CA ARG A 3 8.76 2.49 24.34
C ARG A 3 7.26 2.35 24.57
N TYR A 4 6.72 3.39 25.21
CA TYR A 4 5.37 3.50 25.74
C TYR A 4 4.34 3.65 24.61
N ILE A 5 3.27 2.86 24.66
CA ILE A 5 2.02 3.19 23.97
C ILE A 5 1.28 4.16 24.88
N SER A 6 0.77 5.25 24.33
CA SER A 6 -0.03 6.22 25.08
C SER A 6 -1.30 5.55 25.61
N PHE A 7 -1.52 5.64 26.93
CA PHE A 7 -2.69 5.08 27.62
C PHE A 7 -4.03 5.52 27.00
N ASN A 8 -4.04 6.65 26.30
CA ASN A 8 -5.22 7.24 25.67
C ASN A 8 -5.76 6.41 24.50
N LEU A 9 -4.90 5.73 23.72
CA LEU A 9 -5.35 4.92 22.58
C LEU A 9 -6.09 3.66 23.05
N ILE A 10 -5.65 3.06 24.16
CA ILE A 10 -6.28 1.88 24.76
C ILE A 10 -7.67 2.23 25.31
N HIS A 11 -7.83 3.40 25.93
CA HIS A 11 -9.13 3.85 26.44
C HIS A 11 -10.12 4.18 25.32
N HIS A 12 -9.67 4.84 24.25
CA HIS A 12 -10.54 5.19 23.14
C HIS A 12 -11.08 3.95 22.41
N LEU A 13 -10.22 2.95 22.17
CA LEU A 13 -10.61 1.69 21.55
C LEU A 13 -11.52 0.84 22.46
N ARG A 14 -11.38 0.98 23.78
CA ARG A 14 -12.28 0.35 24.77
C ARG A 14 -13.70 0.90 24.67
N ASP A 15 -13.85 2.21 24.54
CA ASP A 15 -15.16 2.85 24.50
C ASP A 15 -15.88 2.63 23.15
N GLU A 16 -15.13 2.52 22.05
CA GLU A 16 -15.65 2.16 20.72
C GLU A 16 -16.12 0.69 20.66
N ALA A 17 -15.32 -0.25 21.19
CA ALA A 17 -15.65 -1.68 21.19
C ALA A 17 -16.88 -2.01 22.05
N LEU A 18 -17.17 -1.22 23.09
CA LEU A 18 -18.34 -1.41 23.95
C LEU A 18 -19.65 -0.89 23.34
N LYS A 19 -19.61 -0.09 22.26
CA LYS A 19 -20.81 0.43 21.60
C LYS A 19 -21.44 -0.55 20.61
N CYS A 20 -20.68 -1.52 20.10
CA CYS A 20 -21.15 -2.45 19.08
C CYS A 20 -21.57 -3.80 19.71
N ASN A 21 -22.83 -3.91 20.13
CA ASN A 21 -23.41 -5.15 20.69
C ASN A 21 -23.56 -6.32 19.69
N GLN A 22 -22.95 -6.25 18.50
CA GLN A 22 -23.04 -7.29 17.48
C GLN A 22 -21.83 -8.22 17.39
N TRP A 23 -20.76 -7.95 18.14
CA TRP A 23 -19.56 -8.79 18.13
C TRP A 23 -19.30 -9.35 19.52
N ASN A 24 -19.32 -10.68 19.65
CA ASN A 24 -18.84 -11.38 20.84
C ASN A 24 -17.32 -11.16 20.97
N PHE A 25 -16.94 -9.97 21.47
CA PHE A 25 -15.56 -9.53 21.58
C PHE A 25 -14.87 -10.26 22.73
N ASN A 26 -14.16 -11.35 22.41
CA ASN A 26 -13.31 -12.01 23.40
C ASN A 26 -11.96 -11.29 23.48
N ARG A 27 -11.86 -10.39 24.47
CA ARG A 27 -10.69 -9.56 24.76
C ARG A 27 -9.37 -10.35 24.85
N SER A 28 -9.39 -11.59 25.38
CA SER A 28 -8.14 -12.37 25.52
C SER A 28 -7.66 -12.87 24.16
N LYS A 29 -8.57 -13.33 23.29
CA LYS A 29 -8.22 -13.71 21.91
C LYS A 29 -7.71 -12.50 21.13
N TYR A 30 -8.40 -11.35 21.20
CA TYR A 30 -7.98 -10.15 20.50
C TYR A 30 -6.58 -9.66 20.91
N LEU A 31 -6.30 -9.64 22.22
CA LEU A 31 -4.98 -9.22 22.72
C LEU A 31 -3.89 -10.25 22.39
N GLN A 32 -4.21 -11.55 22.40
CA GLN A 32 -3.28 -12.61 22.05
C GLN A 32 -2.93 -12.59 20.55
N HIS A 33 -3.93 -12.51 19.67
CA HIS A 33 -3.73 -12.27 18.23
C HIS A 33 -2.96 -10.97 17.94
N ARG A 34 -3.14 -9.92 18.75
CA ARG A 34 -2.39 -8.66 18.60
C ARG A 34 -0.91 -8.81 18.97
N PHE A 35 -0.56 -9.65 19.94
CA PHE A 35 0.84 -9.98 20.24
C PHE A 35 1.45 -10.88 19.16
N ASP A 36 0.67 -11.80 18.59
CA ASP A 36 1.09 -12.61 17.44
C ASP A 36 1.27 -11.74 16.19
N LEU A 37 0.47 -10.67 16.01
CA LEU A 37 0.62 -9.69 14.92
C LEU A 37 1.99 -8.99 14.91
N TYR A 38 2.57 -8.74 16.09
CA TYR A 38 3.94 -8.23 16.21
C TYR A 38 4.99 -9.26 15.73
N ALA A 39 4.65 -10.56 15.77
CA ALA A 39 5.49 -11.63 15.24
C ALA A 39 5.26 -11.85 13.74
N THR A 40 4.05 -11.64 13.21
CA THR A 40 3.71 -11.92 11.80
C THR A 40 4.22 -10.88 10.79
N LEU A 41 4.45 -9.63 11.21
CA LEU A 41 5.18 -8.65 10.38
C LEU A 41 6.71 -8.85 10.44
N ASN A 42 7.18 -9.78 11.28
CA ASN A 42 8.57 -10.19 11.31
C ASN A 42 8.75 -11.41 10.39
N CYS A 43 9.43 -11.19 9.28
CA CYS A 43 9.73 -12.16 8.24
C CYS A 43 10.80 -13.19 8.67
N GLN A 44 10.50 -14.07 9.64
CA GLN A 44 11.33 -15.26 9.84
C GLN A 44 11.14 -16.30 8.72
N ASP A 45 10.02 -16.22 8.00
CA ASP A 45 9.64 -17.19 6.96
C ASP A 45 9.88 -16.69 5.52
N GLY A 46 10.55 -15.54 5.33
CA GLY A 46 10.89 -14.99 4.01
C GLY A 46 9.72 -14.41 3.20
N ASN A 47 8.50 -14.42 3.74
CA ASN A 47 7.30 -13.94 3.06
C ASN A 47 7.06 -12.42 3.21
N GLY A 48 7.86 -11.71 4.01
CA GLY A 48 7.75 -10.26 4.21
C GLY A 48 8.90 -9.49 3.56
N HIS A 49 9.11 -8.25 4.03
CA HIS A 49 10.20 -7.43 3.52
C HIS A 49 11.56 -7.88 4.02
N SER A 50 12.56 -7.92 3.14
CA SER A 50 13.96 -8.19 3.52
C SER A 50 14.77 -6.93 3.87
N GLY A 51 14.15 -5.75 3.81
CA GLY A 51 14.75 -4.45 4.09
C GLY A 51 13.84 -3.56 4.93
N CYS A 52 14.26 -2.32 5.20
CA CYS A 52 13.42 -1.37 5.94
C CYS A 52 12.12 -1.10 5.17
N VAL A 53 11.00 -1.05 5.88
CA VAL A 53 9.72 -0.63 5.32
C VAL A 53 9.61 0.88 5.46
N ASN A 54 9.44 1.57 4.34
CA ASN A 54 9.40 3.03 4.29
C ASN A 54 8.00 3.56 3.97
N ALA A 55 7.18 2.74 3.30
CA ALA A 55 5.85 3.12 2.84
C ALA A 55 4.80 2.12 3.33
N LEU A 56 3.66 2.65 3.81
CA LEU A 56 2.52 1.88 4.29
C LEU A 56 1.22 2.63 3.95
N ASP A 57 0.20 1.89 3.52
CA ASP A 57 -1.15 2.43 3.34
C ASP A 57 -2.21 1.36 3.59
N PHE A 58 -3.34 1.75 4.18
CA PHE A 58 -4.49 0.85 4.34
C PHE A 58 -5.47 1.06 3.19
N SER A 59 -6.12 -0.02 2.76
CA SER A 59 -7.31 0.09 1.92
C SER A 59 -8.42 0.82 2.69
N SER A 60 -9.32 1.50 1.98
CA SER A 60 -10.40 2.28 2.59
C SER A 60 -11.39 1.44 3.40
N ASP A 61 -11.46 0.13 3.12
CA ASP A 61 -12.25 -0.85 3.88
C ASP A 61 -11.48 -1.49 5.06
N GLY A 62 -10.18 -1.23 5.19
CA GLY A 62 -9.30 -1.78 6.22
C GLY A 62 -9.00 -3.28 6.10
N ILE A 63 -9.42 -3.93 5.02
CA ILE A 63 -9.19 -5.36 4.78
C ILE A 63 -7.75 -5.63 4.35
N PHE A 64 -7.16 -4.70 3.59
CA PHE A 64 -5.82 -4.81 3.07
C PHE A 64 -4.88 -3.73 3.63
N LEU A 65 -3.62 -4.12 3.78
CA LEU A 65 -2.50 -3.22 4.02
C LEU A 65 -1.50 -3.43 2.88
N ALA A 66 -0.99 -2.36 2.32
CA ALA A 66 0.11 -2.39 1.35
C ALA A 66 1.37 -1.84 2.02
N SER A 67 2.51 -2.47 1.75
CA SER A 67 3.81 -2.04 2.27
C SER A 67 4.88 -2.04 1.19
N GLY A 68 5.83 -1.11 1.31
CA GLY A 68 6.95 -0.95 0.40
C GLY A 68 8.23 -0.61 1.15
N GLY A 69 9.36 -1.11 0.66
CA GLY A 69 10.62 -1.00 1.38
C GLY A 69 11.88 -0.94 0.53
N ASP A 70 13.02 -0.99 1.20
CA ASP A 70 14.37 -0.99 0.62
C ASP A 70 14.65 -2.23 -0.24
N ASP A 71 13.87 -3.29 -0.06
CA ASP A 71 13.92 -4.50 -0.87
C ASP A 71 13.18 -4.36 -2.22
N LYS A 72 12.66 -3.16 -2.50
CA LYS A 72 12.07 -2.76 -3.78
C LYS A 72 10.76 -3.48 -4.13
N ARG A 73 10.18 -4.17 -3.16
CA ARG A 73 8.96 -4.95 -3.32
C ARG A 73 7.76 -4.19 -2.81
N VAL A 74 6.60 -4.43 -3.41
CA VAL A 74 5.31 -4.08 -2.81
C VAL A 74 4.70 -5.38 -2.27
N VAL A 75 4.30 -5.35 -1.00
CA VAL A 75 3.71 -6.51 -0.32
C VAL A 75 2.30 -6.15 0.15
N LEU A 76 1.35 -7.01 -0.19
CA LEU A 76 -0.06 -6.89 0.16
C LEU A 76 -0.42 -7.89 1.27
N TRP A 77 -0.95 -7.36 2.36
CA TRP A 77 -1.33 -8.12 3.54
C TRP A 77 -2.86 -8.16 3.64
N ASN A 78 -3.44 -9.36 3.74
CA ASN A 78 -4.84 -9.51 4.11
C ASN A 78 -4.95 -9.46 5.63
N MET A 79 -5.46 -8.35 6.15
CA MET A 79 -5.60 -8.12 7.58
C MET A 79 -6.67 -9.00 8.21
N THR A 80 -7.65 -9.48 7.44
CA THR A 80 -8.69 -10.37 7.96
C THR A 80 -8.11 -11.74 8.30
N ASP A 81 -7.35 -12.31 7.35
CA ASP A 81 -6.64 -13.58 7.54
C ASP A 81 -5.59 -13.46 8.66
N THR A 82 -4.94 -12.29 8.76
CA THR A 82 -3.88 -12.07 9.75
C THR A 82 -4.42 -11.84 11.17
N LEU A 83 -5.55 -11.15 11.34
CA LEU A 83 -6.07 -10.75 12.66
C LEU A 83 -7.09 -11.71 13.26
N PHE A 84 -7.84 -12.45 12.44
CA PHE A 84 -9.04 -13.15 12.89
C PHE A 84 -9.10 -14.63 12.56
N ASP A 85 -8.31 -15.10 11.59
CA ASP A 85 -8.25 -16.52 11.22
C ASP A 85 -7.03 -17.21 11.87
N ALA A 86 -7.21 -18.45 12.32
CA ALA A 86 -6.12 -19.29 12.80
C ALA A 86 -5.33 -19.93 11.64
N SER A 87 -5.87 -19.88 10.42
CA SER A 87 -5.19 -20.31 9.20
C SER A 87 -4.36 -19.16 8.63
N TYR A 88 -3.08 -19.12 9.00
CA TYR A 88 -2.11 -18.17 8.45
C TYR A 88 -2.06 -18.31 6.93
N ARG A 89 -2.32 -17.21 6.22
CA ARG A 89 -2.02 -17.06 4.80
C ARG A 89 -0.83 -16.12 4.65
N PRO A 90 0.20 -16.50 3.86
CA PRO A 90 1.32 -15.61 3.62
C PRO A 90 0.84 -14.37 2.86
N PRO A 91 1.43 -13.20 3.11
CA PRO A 91 1.16 -12.01 2.33
C PRO A 91 1.58 -12.23 0.87
N THR A 92 0.97 -11.45 -0.02
CA THR A 92 1.24 -11.54 -1.47
C THR A 92 2.27 -10.48 -1.85
N THR A 93 3.39 -10.88 -2.46
CA THR A 93 4.33 -9.93 -3.06
C THR A 93 3.90 -9.66 -4.50
N LEU A 94 3.72 -8.39 -4.85
CA LEU A 94 3.35 -8.02 -6.21
C LEU A 94 4.49 -8.28 -7.19
N THR A 95 4.16 -8.72 -8.41
CA THR A 95 5.16 -9.23 -9.37
C THR A 95 6.07 -8.16 -9.94
N ALA A 96 5.54 -6.96 -10.23
CA ALA A 96 6.33 -5.83 -10.68
C ALA A 96 7.01 -5.14 -9.49
N THR A 97 8.34 -5.10 -9.53
CA THR A 97 9.20 -4.54 -8.48
C THR A 97 9.87 -3.26 -8.93
N HIS A 98 10.11 -2.36 -7.99
CA HIS A 98 10.92 -1.17 -8.20
C HIS A 98 12.41 -1.52 -8.44
N LEU A 99 13.16 -0.58 -9.00
CA LEU A 99 14.62 -0.69 -9.16
C LEU A 99 15.39 -0.12 -7.96
N SER A 100 14.72 0.64 -7.09
CA SER A 100 15.28 1.26 -5.89
C SER A 100 14.24 1.32 -4.74
N ASN A 101 14.59 2.01 -3.66
CA ASN A 101 13.78 2.12 -2.45
C ASN A 101 12.41 2.74 -2.76
N ILE A 102 11.36 2.15 -2.21
CA ILE A 102 10.00 2.70 -2.29
C ILE A 102 9.83 3.72 -1.17
N PHE A 103 9.28 4.90 -1.48
CA PHE A 103 9.04 5.96 -0.50
C PHE A 103 7.57 6.24 -0.26
N SER A 104 6.70 5.95 -1.23
CA SER A 104 5.28 6.20 -1.10
C SER A 104 4.46 5.09 -1.74
N ILE A 105 3.35 4.74 -1.08
CA ILE A 105 2.35 3.79 -1.55
C ILE A 105 0.97 4.37 -1.23
N LYS A 106 0.03 4.22 -2.17
CA LYS A 106 -1.38 4.60 -1.99
C LYS A 106 -2.31 3.54 -2.58
N PHE A 107 -3.36 3.18 -1.83
CA PHE A 107 -4.55 2.57 -2.44
C PHE A 107 -5.33 3.63 -3.21
N ASP A 108 -5.99 3.21 -4.28
CA ASP A 108 -7.05 4.02 -4.88
C ASP A 108 -8.30 4.02 -3.98
N ASN A 109 -9.24 4.94 -4.24
CA ASN A 109 -10.41 5.11 -3.38
C ASN A 109 -11.35 3.89 -3.42
N GLN A 110 -11.30 3.10 -4.50
CA GLN A 110 -12.13 1.90 -4.70
C GLN A 110 -11.45 0.59 -4.25
N ASN A 111 -10.23 0.64 -3.71
CA ASN A 111 -9.42 -0.53 -3.34
C ASN A 111 -9.19 -1.53 -4.49
N ARG A 112 -9.09 -1.03 -5.73
CA ARG A 112 -8.84 -1.80 -6.95
C ARG A 112 -7.41 -1.69 -7.41
N ARG A 113 -6.71 -0.62 -7.03
CA ARG A 113 -5.33 -0.35 -7.45
C ARG A 113 -4.43 0.03 -6.29
N ILE A 114 -3.16 -0.28 -6.45
CA ILE A 114 -2.08 0.21 -5.60
C ILE A 114 -1.15 1.03 -6.49
N ILE A 115 -0.82 2.24 -6.04
CA ILE A 115 0.12 3.14 -6.69
C ILE A 115 1.35 3.22 -5.80
N SER A 116 2.52 2.92 -6.35
CA SER A 116 3.79 2.89 -5.61
C SER A 116 4.85 3.71 -6.34
N ALA A 117 5.67 4.43 -5.59
CA ALA A 117 6.73 5.26 -6.14
C ALA A 117 7.92 5.41 -5.20
N GLY A 118 9.09 5.71 -5.76
CA GLY A 118 10.31 5.79 -4.98
C GLY A 118 11.50 6.41 -5.69
N ASN A 119 12.69 5.98 -5.26
CA ASN A 119 13.98 6.52 -5.68
C ASN A 119 14.43 6.10 -7.08
N ASP A 120 13.67 5.24 -7.74
CA ASP A 120 13.96 4.79 -9.11
C ASP A 120 13.30 5.63 -10.18
N GLU A 121 12.68 6.75 -9.79
CA GLU A 121 12.00 7.67 -10.71
C GLU A 121 10.81 6.99 -11.42
N GLN A 122 10.28 5.90 -10.85
CA GLN A 122 9.14 5.17 -11.38
C GLN A 122 7.94 5.30 -10.47
N ILE A 123 6.76 5.41 -11.09
CA ILE A 123 5.48 5.20 -10.45
C ILE A 123 4.86 3.95 -11.07
N LEU A 124 4.68 2.91 -10.26
CA LEU A 124 4.04 1.67 -10.66
C LEU A 124 2.60 1.66 -10.19
N VAL A 125 1.68 1.30 -11.09
CA VAL A 125 0.25 1.12 -10.78
C VAL A 125 -0.10 -0.36 -10.94
N HIS A 126 -0.47 -1.01 -9.84
CA HIS A 126 -0.88 -2.41 -9.81
C HIS A 126 -2.41 -2.54 -9.69
N ASP A 127 -3.01 -3.51 -10.37
CA ASP A 127 -4.41 -3.91 -10.24
C ASP A 127 -4.51 -5.11 -9.29
N ILE A 128 -5.21 -4.90 -8.17
CA ILE A 128 -5.43 -5.93 -7.15
C ILE A 128 -6.77 -6.64 -7.29
N GLU A 129 -7.69 -6.13 -8.12
CA GLU A 129 -9.00 -6.74 -8.34
C GLU A 129 -8.90 -8.01 -9.21
N LYS A 130 -8.02 -8.02 -10.20
CA LYS A 130 -7.77 -9.21 -11.04
C LYS A 130 -7.30 -10.41 -10.21
N ASN A 131 -6.73 -10.15 -9.03
CA ASN A 131 -6.25 -11.17 -8.11
C ASN A 131 -7.31 -11.74 -7.16
N ASN A 132 -8.49 -11.12 -7.03
CA ASN A 132 -9.59 -11.70 -6.26
C ASN A 132 -10.09 -13.05 -6.84
N ILE A 133 -9.68 -13.40 -8.07
CA ILE A 133 -9.96 -14.70 -8.70
C ILE A 133 -8.73 -15.65 -8.65
N ARG A 134 -7.52 -15.18 -8.34
CA ARG A 134 -6.28 -16.00 -8.44
C ARG A 134 -5.17 -15.74 -7.41
N LEU A 135 -5.51 -15.57 -6.13
CA LEU A 135 -4.57 -15.75 -5.00
C LEU A 135 -3.95 -17.18 -4.89
N ASN A 136 -4.14 -18.06 -5.90
CA ASN A 136 -3.71 -19.47 -5.90
C ASN A 136 -2.56 -19.78 -6.87
N SER A 137 -2.07 -18.82 -7.66
CA SER A 137 -0.95 -19.07 -8.59
C SER A 137 -0.07 -17.83 -8.66
N GLY A 138 1.04 -17.84 -7.93
CA GLY A 138 1.89 -16.67 -7.63
C GLY A 138 2.63 -16.01 -8.80
N HIS A 139 2.03 -15.93 -9.99
CA HIS A 139 2.57 -15.28 -11.19
C HIS A 139 1.42 -14.76 -12.07
N ALA A 140 0.67 -13.76 -11.59
CA ALA A 140 -0.24 -12.98 -12.42
C ALA A 140 0.38 -11.60 -12.70
N ASP A 141 0.28 -11.14 -13.94
CA ASP A 141 0.74 -9.82 -14.37
C ASP A 141 -0.25 -8.77 -13.82
N GLU A 142 0.17 -8.14 -12.72
CA GLU A 142 -0.62 -7.22 -11.90
C GLU A 142 -0.37 -5.76 -12.30
N LEU A 143 0.63 -5.48 -13.13
CA LEU A 143 1.02 -4.14 -13.51
C LEU A 143 0.05 -3.59 -14.56
N VAL A 144 -0.56 -2.44 -14.26
CA VAL A 144 -1.45 -1.70 -15.16
C VAL A 144 -0.67 -0.69 -15.97
N ASP A 145 0.20 0.06 -15.29
CA ASP A 145 0.92 1.17 -15.91
C ASP A 145 2.23 1.46 -15.17
N VAL A 146 3.15 2.11 -15.90
CA VAL A 146 4.43 2.61 -15.39
C VAL A 146 4.62 4.03 -15.89
N PHE A 147 4.73 4.97 -14.95
CA PHE A 147 5.10 6.35 -15.26
C PHE A 147 6.57 6.57 -14.90
N LEU A 148 7.30 7.21 -15.80
CA LEU A 148 8.69 7.60 -15.58
C LEU A 148 8.76 9.09 -15.28
N GLU A 149 9.50 9.43 -14.24
CA GLU A 149 9.76 10.79 -13.79
C GLU A 149 11.22 11.17 -14.07
N SER A 150 11.52 12.46 -14.08
CA SER A 150 12.91 12.94 -14.22
C SER A 150 13.68 12.99 -12.90
N SER A 151 13.01 12.68 -11.78
CA SER A 151 13.53 12.83 -10.42
C SER A 151 12.80 11.89 -9.47
N PRO A 152 13.44 11.43 -8.37
CA PRO A 152 12.82 10.57 -7.36
C PRO A 152 11.46 11.08 -6.86
N VAL A 153 10.50 10.17 -6.72
CA VAL A 153 9.17 10.49 -6.23
C VAL A 153 9.11 10.23 -4.73
N ASN A 154 8.93 11.29 -3.96
CA ASN A 154 8.95 11.24 -2.50
C ASN A 154 7.56 11.01 -1.90
N CYS A 155 6.50 11.42 -2.60
CA CYS A 155 5.14 11.37 -2.07
C CYS A 155 4.10 11.20 -3.18
N LEU A 156 3.08 10.39 -2.88
CA LEU A 156 1.90 10.20 -3.71
C LEU A 156 0.64 10.62 -2.94
N SER A 157 -0.34 11.18 -3.66
CA SER A 157 -1.67 11.46 -3.13
C SER A 157 -2.74 11.11 -4.16
N VAL A 158 -3.67 10.24 -3.77
CA VAL A 158 -4.82 9.89 -4.60
C VAL A 158 -5.95 10.89 -4.38
N GLN A 159 -6.69 11.20 -5.44
CA GLN A 159 -7.85 12.06 -5.31
C GLN A 159 -9.01 11.29 -4.62
N PRO A 160 -9.55 11.76 -3.47
CA PRO A 160 -10.56 11.00 -2.73
C PRO A 160 -11.89 10.83 -3.48
N GLN A 161 -12.24 11.75 -4.39
CA GLN A 161 -13.51 11.73 -5.12
C GLN A 161 -13.40 11.14 -6.52
N GLN A 162 -12.19 10.97 -7.06
CA GLN A 162 -11.97 10.44 -8.41
C GLN A 162 -10.88 9.37 -8.37
N ASN A 163 -11.24 8.16 -8.78
CA ASN A 163 -10.37 6.98 -8.62
C ASN A 163 -9.20 6.93 -9.61
N ASP A 164 -9.29 7.70 -10.69
CA ASP A 164 -8.31 7.66 -11.78
C ASP A 164 -7.30 8.80 -11.72
N VAL A 165 -7.40 9.70 -10.74
CA VAL A 165 -6.50 10.86 -10.65
C VAL A 165 -5.64 10.75 -9.39
N PHE A 166 -4.35 10.95 -9.57
CA PHE A 166 -3.41 11.04 -8.46
C PHE A 166 -2.34 12.10 -8.75
N ILE A 167 -1.64 12.51 -7.70
CA ILE A 167 -0.58 13.49 -7.76
C ILE A 167 0.69 12.88 -7.18
N ALA A 168 1.82 13.15 -7.84
CA ALA A 168 3.15 12.80 -7.38
C ALA A 168 3.94 14.07 -7.06
N ALA A 169 4.76 14.03 -6.01
CA ALA A 169 5.70 15.08 -5.68
C ALA A 169 7.14 14.53 -5.76
N THR A 170 7.97 15.23 -6.53
CA THR A 170 9.34 14.82 -6.86
C THR A 170 10.37 15.58 -6.03
N GLU A 171 11.61 15.04 -5.96
CA GLU A 171 12.71 15.64 -5.21
C GLU A 171 13.17 17.00 -5.78
N ASP A 172 12.95 17.23 -7.07
CA ASP A 172 13.25 18.50 -7.74
C ASP A 172 12.25 19.64 -7.43
N GLY A 173 11.24 19.38 -6.59
CA GLY A 173 10.24 20.37 -6.16
C GLY A 173 9.05 20.49 -7.10
N HIS A 174 8.94 19.61 -8.10
CA HIS A 174 7.78 19.55 -8.98
C HIS A 174 6.64 18.70 -8.39
N VAL A 175 5.43 19.04 -8.82
CA VAL A 175 4.22 18.28 -8.51
C VAL A 175 3.47 18.00 -9.81
N HIS A 176 3.27 16.72 -10.09
CA HIS A 176 2.70 16.22 -11.33
C HIS A 176 1.34 15.59 -11.08
N LEU A 177 0.34 15.96 -11.88
CA LEU A 177 -1.00 15.38 -11.83
C LEU A 177 -1.17 14.35 -12.96
N TYR A 178 -1.54 13.15 -12.57
CA TYR A 178 -1.75 12.00 -13.44
C TYR A 178 -3.23 11.66 -13.56
N ASP A 179 -3.66 11.29 -14.76
CA ASP A 179 -5.02 10.81 -15.05
C ASP A 179 -4.96 9.45 -15.77
N LEU A 180 -5.32 8.39 -15.04
CA LEU A 180 -5.32 6.99 -15.48
C LEU A 180 -6.39 6.66 -16.53
N ARG A 181 -7.32 7.58 -16.84
CA ARG A 181 -8.31 7.40 -17.92
C ARG A 181 -7.72 7.67 -19.29
N SER A 182 -6.73 8.56 -19.33
CA SER A 182 -6.02 8.89 -20.56
C SER A 182 -5.01 7.78 -20.77
N ALA A 183 -5.43 6.72 -21.47
CA ALA A 183 -4.48 5.69 -21.87
C ALA A 183 -3.29 6.37 -22.56
N SER A 184 -2.09 6.10 -22.06
CA SER A 184 -0.85 6.36 -22.79
C SER A 184 -1.03 5.78 -24.19
N SER A 185 -1.32 6.64 -25.16
CA SER A 185 -1.27 6.22 -26.55
C SER A 185 0.19 5.88 -26.79
N ALA A 186 0.46 4.60 -27.04
CA ALA A 186 1.78 4.00 -27.24
C ALA A 186 2.58 4.55 -28.46
N ALA A 187 2.35 5.81 -28.86
CA ALA A 187 2.94 6.47 -30.01
C ALA A 187 3.76 7.72 -29.65
N GLU A 188 3.72 8.25 -28.43
CA GLU A 188 4.61 9.35 -28.00
C GLU A 188 5.46 8.90 -26.81
N HIS A 189 6.62 8.35 -27.15
CA HIS A 189 7.48 7.56 -26.28
C HIS A 189 8.36 8.41 -25.33
N ASP A 190 7.97 9.65 -25.00
CA ASP A 190 8.90 10.57 -24.31
C ASP A 190 8.36 11.25 -23.04
N GLN A 191 7.06 11.23 -22.74
CA GLN A 191 6.57 11.68 -21.42
C GLN A 191 5.34 10.91 -20.94
N PRO A 192 5.22 10.66 -19.62
CA PRO A 192 3.96 10.19 -19.04
C PRO A 192 2.81 11.12 -19.39
N SER A 193 1.57 10.62 -19.34
CA SER A 193 0.34 11.40 -19.52
C SER A 193 0.07 12.33 -18.32
N THR A 194 1.03 13.21 -18.02
CA THR A 194 0.93 14.22 -16.99
C THR A 194 0.09 15.36 -17.53
N VAL A 195 -1.04 15.62 -16.87
CA VAL A 195 -2.01 16.61 -17.35
C VAL A 195 -1.59 18.02 -16.92
N VAL A 196 -0.89 18.15 -15.79
CA VAL A 196 -0.43 19.45 -15.27
C VAL A 196 0.87 19.28 -14.47
N ASN A 197 1.88 20.10 -14.78
CA ASN A 197 3.09 20.29 -13.97
C ASN A 197 2.98 21.60 -13.20
N HIS A 198 2.99 21.53 -11.87
CA HIS A 198 3.03 22.73 -11.02
C HIS A 198 4.33 22.77 -10.20
N VAL A 199 4.94 23.94 -10.14
CA VAL A 199 6.11 24.24 -9.29
C VAL A 199 5.63 25.07 -8.11
N PHE A 200 5.90 24.62 -6.89
CA PHE A 200 5.73 25.46 -5.71
C PHE A 200 7.07 26.17 -5.44
N GLN A 201 7.13 27.48 -5.73
CA GLN A 201 8.26 28.35 -5.38
C GLN A 201 8.16 28.88 -3.95
#